data_AF-A0A436WB27-F1
#
_entry.id   AF-A0A436WB27-F1
#
_cell.length_a   1.000
_cell.length_b   1.000
_cell.length_c   1.000
_cell.angle_alpha   90.00
_cell.angle_beta   90.00
_cell.angle_gamma   90.00
#
_symmetry.space_group_name_H-M   'P 1'
#
loop_
_entity.id
_entity.type
_entity.pdbx_description
1 polymer ?
#
loop_
_entity_poly.entity_id
_entity_poly.type
_entity_poly.pdbx_seq_one_letter_code
_entity_poly.pdbx_strand_id
1 'polypeptide(L)'
;MTADSEIDRAIMQMVMDRWQKTAMVLAKTEQALRKAGVQVSWDDIAGRLEALDARGDIESQGDLALWRNSEVRLPQVKAEER
;
A
#
# COMPACT_ATOMS: atom_id res chain seq x y z
N MET A 1 -16.79 9.86 -4.22
CA MET A 1 -15.48 9.19 -4.11
C MET A 1 -15.75 7.71 -4.27
N THR A 2 -15.02 7.02 -5.14
CA THR A 2 -15.18 5.57 -5.35
C THR A 2 -14.41 4.82 -4.25
N ALA A 3 -14.81 3.58 -3.94
CA ALA A 3 -14.17 2.75 -2.91
C ALA A 3 -12.64 2.63 -3.13
N ASP A 4 -12.21 2.49 -4.38
CA ASP A 4 -10.79 2.46 -4.78
C ASP A 4 -9.99 3.67 -4.28
N SER A 5 -10.57 4.88 -4.33
CA SER A 5 -9.89 6.09 -3.86
C SER A 5 -9.75 6.14 -2.33
N GLU A 6 -10.70 5.53 -1.61
CA GLU A 6 -10.63 5.43 -0.14
C GLU A 6 -9.60 4.40 0.30
N ILE A 7 -9.53 3.27 -0.39
CA ILE A 7 -8.51 2.23 -0.17
C ILE A 7 -7.11 2.80 -0.45
N ASP A 8 -6.91 3.45 -1.60
CA ASP A 8 -5.64 4.08 -1.94
C ASP A 8 -5.18 5.07 -0.88
N ARG A 9 -6.09 5.93 -0.42
CA ARG A 9 -5.79 6.89 0.64
C ARG A 9 -5.39 6.17 1.93
N ALA A 10 -6.08 5.10 2.30
CA ALA A 10 -5.75 4.33 3.50
C ALA A 10 -4.37 3.64 3.37
N ILE A 11 -4.05 3.06 2.21
CA ILE A 11 -2.73 2.46 1.94
C ILE A 11 -1.64 3.52 2.07
N MET A 12 -1.79 4.69 1.43
CA MET A 12 -0.78 5.75 1.45
C MET A 12 -0.51 6.32 2.84
N GLN A 13 -1.44 6.15 3.80
CA GLN A 13 -1.21 6.50 5.20
C GLN A 13 -0.39 5.45 5.97
N MET A 14 -0.33 4.21 5.47
CA MET A 14 0.35 3.08 6.13
C MET A 14 1.75 2.80 5.58
N VAL A 15 1.98 3.14 4.31
CA VAL A 15 3.28 3.00 3.63
C VAL A 15 4.23 4.12 4.08
N MET A 16 5.47 3.74 4.37
CA MET A 16 6.54 4.61 4.88
C MET A 16 7.70 4.68 3.88
N ASP A 17 8.63 5.60 4.10
CA ASP A 17 9.88 5.74 3.32
C ASP A 17 10.86 4.55 3.41
N ARG A 18 10.70 3.71 4.43
CA ARG A 18 11.46 2.47 4.62
C ARG A 18 10.67 1.25 4.16
N TRP A 19 11.38 0.20 3.77
CA TRP A 19 10.79 -1.09 3.43
C TRP A 19 9.93 -1.64 4.57
N GLN A 20 8.70 -2.01 4.23
CA GLN A 20 7.72 -2.60 5.12
C GLN A 20 7.13 -3.84 4.47
N LYS A 21 6.95 -4.91 5.24
CA LYS A 21 6.28 -6.12 4.74
C LYS A 21 4.90 -5.79 4.18
N THR A 22 4.60 -6.27 2.97
CA THR A 22 3.30 -6.08 2.31
C THR A 22 2.17 -6.56 3.21
N ALA A 23 2.32 -7.73 3.86
CA ALA A 23 1.35 -8.25 4.82
C ALA A 23 1.07 -7.30 6.01
N MET A 24 2.06 -6.53 6.47
CA MET A 24 1.84 -5.54 7.55
C MET A 24 1.02 -4.35 7.04
N VAL A 25 1.33 -3.85 5.85
CA VAL A 25 0.59 -2.74 5.23
C VAL A 25 -0.86 -3.15 4.97
N LEU A 26 -1.09 -4.35 4.43
CA LEU A 26 -2.43 -4.93 4.24
C LEU A 26 -3.23 -4.97 5.56
N ALA A 27 -2.65 -5.55 6.62
CA ALA A 27 -3.33 -5.68 7.91
C ALA A 27 -3.66 -4.33 8.57
N LYS A 28 -2.75 -3.36 8.49
CA LYS A 28 -2.98 -2.02 9.04
C LYS A 28 -4.04 -1.25 8.24
N THR A 29 -4.01 -1.39 6.91
CA THR A 29 -4.99 -0.76 6.02
C THR A 29 -6.38 -1.32 6.25
N GLU A 30 -6.53 -2.65 6.30
CA GLU A 30 -7.82 -3.29 6.60
C GLU A 30 -8.34 -2.85 7.97
N GLN A 31 -7.48 -2.81 9.00
CA GLN A 31 -7.87 -2.36 10.32
C GLN A 31 -8.35 -0.89 10.31
N ALA A 32 -7.69 0.00 9.56
CA ALA A 32 -8.07 1.40 9.45
C ALA A 32 -9.43 1.56 8.74
N LEU A 33 -9.62 0.86 7.62
CA LEU A 33 -10.88 0.86 6.85
C LEU A 33 -12.04 0.28 7.67
N ARG A 34 -11.82 -0.84 8.36
CA ARG A 34 -12.82 -1.44 9.26
C ARG A 34 -13.24 -0.47 10.36
N LYS A 35 -12.30 0.26 10.96
CA LYS A 35 -12.60 1.30 11.96
C LYS A 35 -13.39 2.47 11.39
N ALA A 36 -13.23 2.76 10.10
CA ALA A 36 -14.01 3.75 9.36
C ALA A 36 -15.37 3.21 8.86
N GLY A 37 -15.73 1.96 9.18
CA GLY A 37 -16.98 1.33 8.74
C GLY A 37 -16.95 0.77 7.31
N VAL A 38 -15.78 0.71 6.68
CA VAL A 38 -15.58 0.19 5.33
C VAL A 38 -15.08 -1.26 5.42
N GLN A 39 -15.87 -2.20 4.91
CA GLN A 39 -15.46 -3.61 4.81
C GLN A 39 -14.86 -3.88 3.43
N VAL A 40 -13.62 -4.35 3.41
CA VAL A 40 -12.89 -4.73 2.20
C VAL A 40 -12.15 -6.04 2.41
N SER A 41 -11.94 -6.81 1.35
CA SER A 41 -11.10 -7.99 1.42
C SER A 41 -9.62 -7.60 1.39
N TRP A 42 -8.74 -8.51 1.81
CA TRP A 42 -7.30 -8.31 1.65
C TRP A 42 -6.89 -8.30 0.18
N ASP A 43 -7.57 -9.08 -0.67
CA ASP A 43 -7.34 -9.11 -2.12
C ASP A 43 -7.66 -7.76 -2.78
N ASP A 44 -8.73 -7.08 -2.34
CA ASP A 44 -9.05 -5.73 -2.84
C ASP A 44 -7.92 -4.75 -2.50
N ILE A 45 -7.41 -4.78 -1.26
CA ILE A 45 -6.30 -3.91 -0.85
C ILE A 45 -5.01 -4.29 -1.60
N ALA A 46 -4.75 -5.58 -1.82
CA ALA A 46 -3.58 -6.05 -2.57
C ALA A 46 -3.63 -5.59 -4.04
N GLY A 47 -4.78 -5.71 -4.70
CA GLY A 47 -4.97 -5.19 -6.06
C GLY A 47 -4.78 -3.68 -6.14
N ARG A 48 -5.19 -2.93 -5.10
CA ARG A 48 -4.89 -1.50 -5.01
C ARG A 48 -3.39 -1.24 -4.79
N LEU A 49 -2.69 -2.00 -3.94
CA LEU A 49 -1.23 -1.91 -3.79
C LEU A 49 -0.48 -2.10 -5.12
N GLU A 50 -0.85 -3.13 -5.90
CA GLU A 50 -0.29 -3.36 -7.24
C GLU A 50 -0.57 -2.17 -8.17
N ALA A 51 -1.78 -1.59 -8.11
CA ALA A 51 -2.10 -0.40 -8.89
C ALA A 51 -1.32 0.85 -8.45
N LEU A 52 -0.96 1.00 -7.16
CA LEU A 52 -0.10 2.11 -6.71
C LEU A 52 1.36 1.92 -7.13
N ASP A 53 1.85 0.67 -7.15
CA ASP A 53 3.20 0.34 -7.62
C ASP A 53 3.31 0.57 -9.13
N ALA A 54 2.33 0.09 -9.91
CA ALA A 54 2.31 0.25 -11.37
C ALA A 54 2.32 1.70 -11.85
N ARG A 55 1.80 2.64 -11.04
CA ARG A 55 1.81 4.08 -11.33
C ARG A 55 3.00 4.83 -10.72
N GLY A 56 3.81 4.16 -9.90
CA GLY A 56 4.99 4.73 -9.26
C GLY A 56 4.72 5.56 -8.01
N ASP A 57 3.53 5.44 -7.40
CA ASP A 57 3.21 6.12 -6.14
C ASP A 57 3.84 5.42 -4.93
N ILE A 58 4.19 4.15 -5.07
CA ILE A 58 4.99 3.34 -4.15
C ILE A 58 6.02 2.54 -4.95
N GLU A 59 6.99 1.99 -4.23
CA GLU A 59 7.92 0.99 -4.76
C GLU A 59 7.69 -0.34 -4.06
N SER A 60 7.82 -1.43 -4.80
CA SER A 60 7.78 -2.80 -4.29
C SER A 60 9.10 -3.56 -4.50
N GLN A 61 9.35 -4.55 -3.64
CA GLN A 61 10.41 -5.55 -3.80
C GLN A 61 9.85 -6.95 -3.54
N GLY A 62 10.26 -7.89 -4.40
CA GLY A 62 9.76 -9.27 -4.40
C GLY A 62 8.48 -9.42 -5.24
N ASP A 63 7.72 -10.46 -4.94
CA ASP A 63 6.43 -10.72 -5.59
C ASP A 63 5.29 -10.26 -4.67
N LEU A 64 4.50 -9.26 -5.11
CA LEU A 64 3.37 -8.73 -4.34
C LEU A 64 2.25 -9.76 -4.11
N ALA A 65 2.20 -10.88 -4.85
CA ALA A 65 1.31 -11.99 -4.53
C ALA A 65 1.79 -12.79 -3.30
N LEU A 66 3.07 -12.70 -2.94
CA LEU A 66 3.68 -13.36 -1.78
C LEU A 66 3.81 -12.39 -0.60
N TRP A 67 2.68 -11.93 -0.03
CA TRP A 67 2.61 -10.79 0.92
C TRP A 67 3.62 -10.79 2.08
N ARG A 68 3.98 -11.97 2.62
CA ARG A 68 4.95 -12.08 3.73
C ARG A 68 6.41 -12.04 3.28
N ASN A 69 6.65 -12.26 1.99
CA ASN A 69 7.97 -12.29 1.34
C ASN A 69 8.22 -11.07 0.44
N SER A 70 7.23 -10.19 0.28
CA SER A 70 7.38 -8.90 -0.40
C SER A 70 7.35 -7.72 0.57
N GLU A 71 7.89 -6.61 0.08
CA GLU A 71 7.99 -5.36 0.81
C GLU A 71 7.58 -4.20 -0.08
N VAL A 72 7.06 -3.14 0.55
CA VAL A 72 6.69 -1.88 -0.10
C VAL A 72 7.24 -0.69 0.67
N ARG A 73 7.45 0.42 -0.02
CA ARG A 73 7.80 1.73 0.57
C ARG A 73 7.31 2.88 -0.30
N LEU A 74 7.33 4.10 0.23
CA LEU A 74 7.17 5.31 -0.55
C LEU A 74 8.40 5.48 -1.46
N PRO A 75 8.23 6.03 -2.68
CA PRO A 75 9.35 6.30 -3.57
C PRO A 75 10.32 7.23 -2.87
N GLN A 76 11.61 6.92 -2.96
CA GLN A 76 12.60 7.87 -2.50
C GLN A 76 12.56 9.05 -3.45
N VAL A 77 12.12 10.21 -2.96
CA VAL A 77 12.33 11.47 -3.68
C VAL A 77 13.82 11.50 -3.95
N LYS A 78 14.24 11.33 -5.21
CA LYS A 78 15.61 11.68 -5.59
C LYS A 78 15.74 13.12 -5.14
N ALA A 79 16.53 13.35 -4.10
CA ALA A 79 16.96 14.70 -3.79
C ALA A 79 17.65 15.16 -5.08
N GLU A 80 16.93 15.93 -5.89
CA GLU A 80 17.55 16.69 -6.97
C GLU A 80 18.64 17.50 -6.26
N GLU A 81 19.88 17.14 -6.60
CA GLU A 81 21.09 17.81 -6.16
C GLU A 81 20.86 19.32 -6.29
N ARG A 82 20.80 20.00 -5.14
CA ARG A 82 20.95 21.46 -5.08
C ARG A 82 22.41 21.81 -4.98
#